data_AF-A0A7Y0SJC3-F1
#
_entry.id   AF-A0A7Y0SJC3-F1
#
_cell.length_a   1.000
_cell.length_b   1.000
_cell.length_c   1.000
_cell.angle_alpha   90.00
_cell.angle_beta   90.00
_cell.angle_gamma   90.00
#
_symmetry.space_group_name_H-M   'P 1'
#
loop_
_entity.id
_entity.type
_entity.pdbx_description
1 polymer ?
#
loop_
_entity_poly.entity_id
_entity_poly.type
_entity_poly.pdbx_seq_one_letter_code
_entity_poly.pdbx_strand_id
1 'polypeptide(L)' 'SHFETHHTGYSFCQIKGGGSHINPHTSEHQAYLKSCQFEMEGKALFKHVRKALPAFLKKGFDASPVTLGDIDYFLPH' A
#
# COMPACT_ATOMS: atom_id res chain seq x y z
N SER A 1 -18.22 -1.87 0.05
CA SER A 1 -17.65 -0.74 0.83
C SER A 1 -16.59 -1.19 1.86
N HIS A 2 -15.87 -2.30 1.64
CA HIS A 2 -14.88 -2.82 2.58
C HIS A 2 -13.47 -2.37 2.18
N PHE A 3 -12.81 -1.56 3.01
CA PHE A 3 -11.42 -1.16 2.83
C PHE A 3 -10.56 -1.80 3.94
N GLU A 4 -9.44 -2.41 3.56
CA GLU A 4 -8.46 -2.94 4.52
C GLU A 4 -7.18 -2.10 4.46
N THR A 5 -6.61 -1.79 5.63
CA THR A 5 -5.32 -1.11 5.75
C THR A 5 -4.30 -2.06 6.37
N HIS A 6 -3.19 -2.29 5.66
CA HIS A 6 -2.12 -3.18 6.09
C HIS A 6 -0.88 -2.38 6.49
N HIS A 7 -0.82 -1.97 7.76
CA HIS A 7 0.26 -1.14 8.31
C HIS A 7 1.65 -1.77 8.18
N THR A 8 1.73 -3.10 8.13
CA THR A 8 2.99 -3.84 7.92
C THR A 8 3.63 -3.59 6.55
N GLY A 9 2.87 -3.03 5.59
CA GLY A 9 3.38 -2.63 4.28
C GLY A 9 3.89 -1.18 4.20
N TYR A 10 3.76 -0.39 5.28
CA TYR A 10 4.08 1.04 5.28
C TYR A 10 5.50 1.33 4.78
N SER A 11 6.49 0.56 5.25
CA SER A 11 7.88 0.76 4.87
C SER A 11 8.22 0.34 3.44
N PHE A 12 7.33 -0.41 2.75
CA PHE A 12 7.58 -0.89 1.39
C PHE A 12 7.26 0.14 0.31
N CYS A 13 6.55 1.23 0.64
CA CYS A 13 6.13 2.26 -0.30
C CYS A 13 5.85 3.55 0.46
N GLN A 14 6.80 4.48 0.48
CA GLN A 14 6.70 5.68 1.30
C GLN A 14 7.52 6.85 0.75
N ILE A 15 7.17 8.05 1.22
CA ILE A 15 8.04 9.23 1.24
C ILE A 15 8.29 9.51 2.73
N LYS A 16 9.55 9.48 3.17
CA LYS A 16 9.88 9.56 4.61
C LYS A 16 9.93 11.00 5.12
N GLY A 17 10.27 11.94 4.25
CA GLY A 17 10.35 13.38 4.50
C GLY A 17 9.00 14.09 4.30
N GLY A 18 8.96 15.38 4.63
CA GLY A 18 7.75 16.21 4.51
C GLY A 18 6.78 16.14 5.70
N GLY A 19 6.99 15.19 6.63
CA GLY A 19 6.31 15.11 7.92
C GLY A 19 7.21 15.47 9.10
N SER A 20 6.72 15.25 10.32
CA SER A 20 7.47 15.51 11.56
C SER A 20 8.60 14.51 11.83
N HIS A 21 8.60 13.34 11.17
CA HIS A 21 9.56 12.27 11.41
C HIS A 21 10.99 12.64 10.99
N ILE A 22 11.15 13.35 9.87
CA ILE A 22 12.45 13.83 9.38
C ILE A 22 12.37 15.36 9.26
N ASN A 23 12.87 16.04 10.29
CA ASN A 23 12.75 17.48 10.43
C ASN A 23 13.90 18.20 9.68
N PRO A 24 13.60 19.12 8.75
CA PRO A 24 14.61 19.85 7.98
C PRO A 24 15.54 20.73 8.84
N HIS A 25 15.13 21.11 10.05
CA HIS A 25 15.96 21.92 10.97
C HIS A 25 17.01 21.11 11.72
N THR A 26 16.84 19.80 11.84
CA THR A 26 17.74 18.92 12.61
C THR A 26 18.47 17.91 11.71
N SER A 27 18.04 17.76 10.46
CA SER A 27 18.64 16.85 9.50
C SER A 27 19.60 17.56 8.56
N GLU A 28 20.71 16.90 8.23
CA GLU A 28 21.63 17.35 7.19
C GLU A 28 20.90 17.53 5.85
N HIS A 29 21.19 18.62 5.14
CA HIS A 29 20.41 19.06 3.97
C HIS A 29 20.32 17.96 2.89
N GLN A 30 21.44 17.31 2.57
CA GLN A 30 21.47 16.25 1.56
C GLN A 30 20.73 14.97 2.00
N ALA A 31 20.75 14.66 3.30
CA ALA A 31 20.02 13.51 3.85
C ALA A 31 18.51 13.77 3.87
N TYR A 32 18.10 15.00 4.16
CA TYR A 32 16.71 15.44 4.09
C TYR A 32 16.15 15.35 2.66
N LEU A 33 16.89 15.87 1.66
CA LEU A 33 16.45 15.83 0.27
C LEU A 33 16.24 14.40 -0.24
N LYS A 34 17.14 13.46 0.11
CA LYS A 34 16.95 12.04 -0.21
C LYS A 34 15.68 11.47 0.41
N SER A 35 15.40 11.84 1.66
CA SER A 35 14.22 11.36 2.38
C SER A 35 12.90 11.90 1.83
N CYS A 36 12.93 13.00 1.08
CA CYS A 36 11.77 13.58 0.40
C CYS A 36 11.45 12.91 -0.95
N GLN A 37 12.23 11.90 -1.35
CA GLN A 37 11.97 11.14 -2.57
C GLN A 37 11.08 9.94 -2.26
N PHE A 38 10.34 9.49 -3.28
CA PHE A 38 9.56 8.27 -3.20
C PHE A 38 10.48 7.05 -3.19
N GLU A 39 10.23 6.14 -2.24
CA GLU A 39 10.95 4.88 -2.12
C GLU A 39 9.97 3.71 -2.16
N MET A 40 10.34 2.64 -2.88
CA MET A 40 9.54 1.42 -2.96
C MET A 40 10.41 0.15 -2.99
N GLU A 41 10.03 -0.82 -2.15
CA GLU A 41 10.54 -2.18 -2.17
C GLU A 41 9.56 -3.10 -2.92
N GLY A 42 9.55 -3.01 -4.25
CA GLY A 42 8.52 -3.61 -5.09
C GLY A 42 8.33 -5.12 -4.89
N LYS A 43 9.43 -5.87 -4.67
CA LYS A 43 9.37 -7.31 -4.40
C LYS A 43 8.69 -7.62 -3.07
N ALA A 44 8.97 -6.84 -2.03
CA ALA A 44 8.36 -6.99 -0.71
C ALA A 44 6.88 -6.57 -0.76
N LEU A 45 6.57 -5.44 -1.41
CA LEU A 45 5.22 -4.95 -1.61
C LEU A 45 4.36 -5.97 -2.37
N PHE A 46 4.83 -6.48 -3.51
CA PHE A 46 4.11 -7.48 -4.30
C PHE A 46 3.86 -8.76 -3.49
N LYS A 47 4.88 -9.25 -2.76
CA LYS A 47 4.73 -10.43 -1.89
C LYS A 47 3.67 -10.19 -0.81
N HIS A 48 3.63 -8.99 -0.24
CA HIS A 48 2.65 -8.61 0.77
C HIS A 48 1.23 -8.57 0.18
N VAL A 49 1.03 -7.85 -0.92
CA VAL A 49 -0.27 -7.76 -1.62
C VAL A 49 -0.76 -9.13 -2.07
N ARG A 50 0.10 -9.97 -2.65
CA ARG A 50 -0.25 -11.34 -3.07
C ARG A 50 -0.76 -12.20 -1.91
N LYS A 51 -0.30 -11.95 -0.68
CA LYS A 51 -0.76 -12.66 0.52
C LYS A 51 -2.12 -12.13 1.01
N ALA A 52 -2.33 -10.82 0.97
CA ALA A 52 -3.54 -10.19 1.50
C ALA A 52 -4.74 -10.27 0.53
N LEU A 53 -4.49 -10.06 -0.77
CA LEU A 53 -5.53 -9.88 -1.78
C LEU A 53 -6.51 -11.05 -1.91
N PRO A 54 -6.08 -12.33 -1.93
CA PRO A 54 -7.01 -13.46 -2.05
C PRO A 54 -8.01 -13.52 -0.89
N ALA A 55 -7.54 -13.28 0.34
CA ALA A 55 -8.39 -13.28 1.53
C ALA A 55 -9.37 -12.10 1.53
N PHE A 56 -8.91 -10.92 1.11
CA PHE A 56 -9.76 -9.74 0.95
C PHE A 56 -10.88 -9.98 -0.07
N LEU A 57 -10.54 -10.48 -1.27
CA LEU A 57 -11.52 -10.78 -2.31
C LEU A 57 -12.53 -11.82 -1.83
N LYS A 58 -12.06 -12.91 -1.21
CA LYS A 58 -12.95 -13.96 -0.70
C LYS A 58 -13.98 -13.39 0.29
N LYS A 59 -13.55 -12.60 1.28
CA LYS A 59 -14.48 -11.96 2.23
C LYS A 59 -15.48 -11.03 1.53
N GLY A 60 -15.04 -10.31 0.50
CA GLY A 60 -15.91 -9.44 -0.27
C GLY A 60 -17.02 -10.19 -1.02
N PHE A 61 -16.67 -11.32 -1.64
CA PHE A 61 -17.64 -12.17 -2.35
C PHE A 61 -18.51 -13.01 -1.41
N ASP A 62 -17.97 -13.50 -0.28
CA ASP A 62 -18.75 -14.29 0.69
C ASP A 62 -19.95 -13.49 1.25
N ALA A 63 -19.86 -12.16 1.27
CA ALA A 63 -20.93 -11.26 1.70
C ALA A 63 -21.95 -10.91 0.59
N SER A 64 -21.81 -11.50 -0.60
CA SER A 64 -22.57 -11.14 -1.80
C SER A 64 -23.22 -12.38 -2.44
N PRO A 65 -24.41 -12.25 -3.05
CA PRO A 65 -25.01 -13.34 -3.82
C PRO A 65 -24.34 -13.55 -5.19
N VAL A 66 -23.45 -12.63 -5.62
CA VAL A 66 -22.73 -12.73 -6.90
C VAL A 66 -21.35 -13.34 -6.74
N THR A 67 -20.91 -14.05 -7.76
CA THR A 67 -19.61 -14.72 -7.84
C THR A 67 -18.65 -14.00 -8.79
N LEU A 68 -17.38 -14.41 -8.80
CA LEU A 68 -16.40 -13.94 -9.79
C LEU A 68 -16.83 -14.21 -11.24
N GLY A 69 -17.64 -15.25 -11.49
CA GLY A 69 -18.12 -15.59 -12.83
C GLY A 69 -19.18 -14.61 -13.36
N ASP A 70 -19.79 -13.82 -12.47
CA ASP A 70 -20.82 -12.84 -12.81
C ASP A 70 -20.23 -11.45 -13.12
N ILE A 71 -18.90 -11.33 -13.16
CA ILE A 71 -18.19 -10.07 -13.42
C ILE A 71 -17.87 -9.94 -14.91
N ASP A 72 -18.54 -9.00 -15.58
CA ASP A 72 -18.26 -8.68 -16.99
C ASP A 72 -17.02 -7.81 -17.18
N TYR A 73 -16.76 -6.89 -16.23
CA TYR A 73 -15.67 -5.92 -16.33
C TYR A 73 -14.95 -5.75 -14.99
N PHE A 74 -13.62 -5.71 -15.05
CA PHE A 74 -12.77 -5.40 -13.91
C PHE A 74 -12.18 -4.00 -14.09
N LEU A 75 -12.51 -3.08 -13.17
CA LEU A 75 -12.02 -1.71 -13.14
C LEU A 75 -10.97 -1.59 -12.01
N PRO A 76 -9.67 -1.71 -12.31
CA PRO A 76 -8.61 -1.47 -11.32
C PRO A 76 -8.51 0.02 -10.97
N HIS A 77 -7.75 0.33 -9.91
CA HIS A 77 -7.35 1.70 -9.59
C HIS A 77 -6.57 2.34 -10.75
#